data_AF-A0A527GC79-F1
#
_entry.id   AF-A0A527GC79-F1
#
_cell.length_a   1.000
_cell.length_b   1.000
_cell.length_c   1.000
_cell.angle_alpha   90.00
_cell.angle_beta   90.00
_cell.angle_gamma   90.00
#
_symmetry.space_group_name_H-M   'P 1'
#
loop_
_entity.id
_entity.type
_entity.pdbx_description
1 polymer ?
#
loop_
_entity_poly.entity_id
_entity_poly.type
_entity_poly.pdbx_seq_one_letter_code
_entity_poly.pdbx_strand_id
1 'polypeptide(L)'
;TDAVMQWPVVIKDGEATIGAGLLHRLTPGSKLAILPSALSPLSDAVGFLQVQSAKNLESRVKPVEFDKKPALKVADIPANAYARVAEIAVDYKLVLARPAIAKGLEKETALVNSVLDELATARETGFSIELVDPGKSADLRFAVMRENAVPGVKDATDKPALWFLPASGDVSLKEGGKPPLIIIHDRHKLADAT
;
A
#
# COMPACT_ATOMS: atom_id res chain seq x y z
N THR A 1 -5.03 -14.01 -27.95
CA THR A 1 -5.25 -14.88 -26.77
C THR A 1 -4.32 -14.40 -25.68
N ASP A 2 -4.85 -13.89 -24.58
CA ASP A 2 -4.03 -13.47 -23.45
C ASP A 2 -3.21 -14.65 -22.94
N ALA A 3 -1.93 -14.39 -22.63
CA ALA A 3 -1.07 -15.40 -22.03
C ALA A 3 -1.60 -15.75 -20.63
N VAL A 4 -1.82 -17.03 -20.37
CA VAL A 4 -2.23 -17.51 -19.05
C VAL A 4 -1.08 -17.26 -18.08
N MET A 5 -1.33 -16.41 -17.07
CA MET A 5 -0.34 -16.10 -16.04
C MET A 5 -0.15 -17.30 -15.11
N GLN A 6 0.90 -18.08 -15.38
CA GLN A 6 1.26 -19.27 -14.61
C GLN A 6 2.76 -19.51 -14.59
N TRP A 7 3.26 -20.09 -13.50
CA TRP A 7 4.68 -20.33 -13.28
C TRP A 7 4.91 -21.65 -12.54
N PRO A 8 6.05 -22.33 -12.73
CA PRO A 8 6.39 -23.50 -11.94
C PRO A 8 6.56 -23.14 -10.47
N VAL A 9 6.08 -24.01 -9.58
CA VAL A 9 6.31 -23.91 -8.14
C VAL A 9 7.65 -24.57 -7.82
N VAL A 10 8.51 -23.85 -7.12
CA VAL A 10 9.81 -24.35 -6.66
C VAL A 10 9.74 -24.52 -5.15
N ILE A 11 10.09 -25.71 -4.65
CA ILE A 11 10.15 -25.99 -3.22
C ILE A 11 11.62 -26.22 -2.84
N LYS A 12 12.12 -25.43 -1.89
CA LYS A 12 13.47 -25.57 -1.32
C LYS A 12 13.38 -25.35 0.18
N ASP A 13 13.99 -26.24 0.96
CA ASP A 13 14.04 -26.14 2.43
C ASP A 13 12.65 -25.96 3.09
N GLY A 14 11.61 -26.56 2.52
CA GLY A 14 10.23 -26.45 2.99
C GLY A 14 9.53 -25.13 2.65
N GLU A 15 10.15 -24.27 1.84
CA GLU A 15 9.58 -23.02 1.37
C GLU A 15 9.18 -23.12 -0.10
N ALA A 16 8.00 -22.61 -0.44
CA ALA A 16 7.51 -22.54 -1.81
C ALA A 16 7.74 -21.14 -2.41
N THR A 17 8.27 -21.10 -3.63
CA THR A 17 8.50 -19.88 -4.40
C THR A 17 8.04 -20.03 -5.85
N ILE A 18 7.88 -18.89 -6.53
CA ILE A 18 7.59 -18.82 -7.96
C ILE A 18 8.43 -17.72 -8.62
N GLY A 19 8.77 -17.92 -9.89
CA GLY A 19 9.49 -16.95 -10.72
C GLY A 19 8.62 -15.80 -11.25
N ALA A 20 7.76 -15.25 -10.39
CA ALA A 20 6.91 -14.11 -10.70
C ALA A 20 6.67 -13.25 -9.46
N GLY A 21 6.34 -11.98 -9.66
CA GLY A 21 6.33 -10.97 -8.60
C GLY A 21 5.59 -9.69 -8.98
N LEU A 22 6.03 -8.55 -8.47
CA LEU A 22 5.35 -7.25 -8.63
C LEU A 22 5.11 -6.86 -10.10
N LEU A 23 6.06 -7.13 -11.00
CA LEU A 23 5.89 -6.84 -12.44
C LEU A 23 4.79 -7.69 -13.08
N HIS A 24 4.47 -8.83 -12.46
CA HIS A 24 3.38 -9.72 -12.85
C HIS A 24 2.11 -9.46 -12.02
N ARG A 25 2.07 -8.33 -11.29
CA ARG A 25 0.96 -7.91 -10.41
C ARG A 25 0.70 -8.87 -9.25
N LEU A 26 1.71 -9.64 -8.83
CA LEU A 26 1.62 -10.48 -7.64
C LEU A 26 2.01 -9.66 -6.41
N THR A 27 1.02 -9.30 -5.61
CA THR A 27 1.16 -8.61 -4.32
C THR A 27 0.86 -9.59 -3.18
N PRO A 28 1.33 -9.31 -1.95
CA PRO A 28 0.91 -10.06 -0.77
C PRO A 28 -0.62 -10.18 -0.70
N GLY A 29 -1.12 -11.40 -0.50
CA GLY A 29 -2.56 -11.70 -0.48
C GLY A 29 -3.12 -12.31 -1.77
N SER A 30 -2.47 -12.11 -2.92
CA SER A 30 -2.88 -12.73 -4.20
C SER A 30 -2.90 -14.25 -4.09
N LYS A 31 -3.89 -14.89 -4.71
CA LYS A 31 -4.12 -16.34 -4.65
C LYS A 31 -3.86 -17.01 -5.98
N LEU A 32 -3.18 -18.15 -5.91
CA LEU A 32 -2.74 -18.92 -7.06
C LEU A 32 -3.23 -20.36 -6.89
N ALA A 33 -3.87 -20.91 -7.92
CA ALA A 33 -4.23 -22.33 -7.96
C ALA A 33 -2.99 -23.18 -8.18
N ILE A 34 -2.88 -24.28 -7.43
CA ILE A 34 -1.85 -25.31 -7.59
C ILE A 34 -2.37 -26.33 -8.61
N LEU A 35 -1.74 -26.38 -9.77
CA LEU A 35 -2.08 -27.29 -10.86
C LEU A 35 -1.05 -28.41 -10.99
N PRO A 36 -1.45 -29.67 -11.24
CA PRO A 36 -0.50 -30.77 -11.45
C PRO A 36 0.42 -30.57 -12.65
N SER A 37 -0.01 -29.82 -13.67
CA SER A 37 0.77 -29.45 -14.85
C SER A 37 0.31 -28.13 -15.46
N ALA A 38 1.16 -27.51 -16.29
CA ALA A 38 0.85 -26.28 -17.02
C ALA A 38 -0.38 -26.39 -17.95
N LEU A 39 -0.73 -27.61 -18.38
CA LEU A 39 -1.84 -27.89 -19.28
C LEU A 39 -3.15 -28.17 -18.54
N SER A 40 -3.11 -28.29 -17.21
CA SER A 40 -4.30 -28.62 -16.42
C SER A 40 -5.29 -27.44 -16.47
N PRO A 41 -6.60 -27.71 -16.59
CA PRO A 41 -7.63 -26.68 -16.40
C PRO A 41 -7.65 -26.20 -14.94
N LEU A 42 -8.22 -25.02 -14.68
CA LEU A 42 -8.27 -24.46 -13.33
C LEU A 42 -9.10 -25.34 -12.36
N SER A 43 -10.09 -26.08 -12.88
CA SER A 43 -10.91 -27.04 -12.12
C SER A 43 -10.10 -28.17 -11.47
N ASP A 44 -8.92 -28.48 -12.02
CA ASP A 44 -8.05 -29.55 -11.55
C ASP A 44 -7.10 -29.06 -10.45
N ALA A 45 -7.32 -27.86 -9.92
CA ALA A 45 -6.55 -27.32 -8.82
C ALA A 45 -6.61 -28.27 -7.61
N VAL A 46 -5.43 -28.72 -7.17
CA VAL A 46 -5.31 -29.59 -5.99
C VAL A 46 -5.35 -28.80 -4.68
N GLY A 47 -5.14 -27.48 -4.76
CA GLY A 47 -5.18 -26.54 -3.65
C GLY A 47 -4.80 -25.13 -4.11
N PHE A 48 -4.54 -24.24 -3.16
CA PHE A 48 -4.18 -22.86 -3.45
C PHE A 48 -2.96 -22.40 -2.65
N LEU A 49 -2.24 -21.45 -3.23
CA LEU A 49 -1.15 -20.72 -2.61
C LEU A 49 -1.56 -19.26 -2.44
N GLN A 50 -1.09 -18.61 -1.38
CA GLN A 50 -1.15 -17.18 -1.19
C GLN A 50 0.26 -16.58 -1.25
N VAL A 51 0.43 -15.51 -2.00
CA VAL A 51 1.64 -14.69 -1.99
C VAL A 51 1.83 -14.10 -0.58
N GLN A 52 2.97 -14.39 0.05
CA GLN A 52 3.37 -13.83 1.34
C GLN A 52 4.19 -12.55 1.16
N SER A 53 5.10 -12.58 0.20
CA SER A 53 5.93 -11.45 -0.18
C SER A 53 6.31 -11.57 -1.64
N ALA A 54 6.52 -10.43 -2.30
CA ALA A 54 6.91 -10.35 -3.70
C ALA A 54 8.05 -9.36 -3.90
N LYS A 55 9.06 -9.77 -4.65
CA LYS A 55 10.05 -8.90 -5.31
C LYS A 55 9.55 -8.63 -6.74
N ASN A 56 10.35 -7.95 -7.56
CA ASN A 56 9.96 -7.64 -8.95
C ASN A 56 9.65 -8.90 -9.81
N LEU A 57 10.46 -9.96 -9.66
CA LEU A 57 10.41 -11.17 -10.50
C LEU A 57 10.27 -12.47 -9.71
N GLU A 58 10.11 -12.42 -8.39
CA GLU A 58 10.05 -13.59 -7.53
C GLU A 58 9.06 -13.35 -6.39
N SER A 59 8.33 -14.40 -5.99
CA SER A 59 7.43 -14.35 -4.84
C SER A 59 7.63 -15.56 -3.95
N ARG A 60 7.54 -15.32 -2.64
CA ARG A 60 7.35 -16.37 -1.65
C ARG A 60 5.87 -16.62 -1.49
N VAL A 61 5.49 -17.89 -1.50
CA VAL A 61 4.09 -18.31 -1.42
C VAL A 61 3.93 -19.37 -0.33
N LYS A 62 2.72 -19.47 0.23
CA LYS A 62 2.37 -20.52 1.18
C LYS A 62 1.01 -21.14 0.83
N PRO A 63 0.79 -22.42 1.10
CA PRO A 63 -0.54 -23.00 1.01
C PRO A 63 -1.57 -22.23 1.85
N VAL A 64 -2.77 -22.07 1.30
CA VAL A 64 -3.88 -21.36 1.95
C VAL A 64 -5.18 -22.11 1.70
N GLU A 65 -6.11 -22.03 2.66
CA GLU A 65 -7.49 -22.45 2.42
C GLU A 65 -8.18 -21.41 1.53
N PHE A 66 -8.76 -21.87 0.43
CA PHE A 66 -9.49 -21.04 -0.50
C PHE A 66 -10.41 -21.90 -1.38
N ASP A 67 -11.53 -21.32 -1.82
CA ASP A 67 -12.52 -22.00 -2.68
C ASP A 67 -12.91 -23.40 -2.17
N LYS A 68 -13.19 -23.49 -0.86
CA LYS A 68 -13.59 -24.72 -0.13
C LYS A 68 -12.55 -25.86 -0.18
N LYS A 69 -11.30 -25.57 -0.57
CA LYS A 69 -10.17 -26.51 -0.47
C LYS A 69 -9.31 -26.14 0.73
N PRO A 70 -8.97 -27.09 1.61
CA PRO A 70 -8.10 -26.83 2.76
C PRO A 70 -6.67 -26.49 2.30
N ALA A 71 -5.92 -25.79 3.17
CA ALA A 71 -4.51 -25.54 2.92
C ALA A 71 -3.73 -26.87 2.88
N LEU A 72 -3.02 -27.13 1.77
CA LEU A 72 -2.15 -28.29 1.65
C LEU A 72 -0.92 -28.17 2.55
N LYS A 73 -0.31 -29.29 2.94
CA LYS A 73 1.06 -29.24 3.45
C LYS A 73 2.00 -28.95 2.28
N VAL A 74 3.07 -28.22 2.52
CA VAL A 74 4.08 -27.93 1.47
C VAL A 74 4.64 -29.21 0.87
N ALA A 75 4.83 -30.26 1.69
CA ALA A 75 5.30 -31.57 1.24
C ALA A 75 4.32 -32.31 0.31
N ASP A 76 3.03 -31.93 0.30
CA ASP A 76 2.00 -32.54 -0.53
C ASP A 76 1.83 -31.80 -1.88
N ILE A 77 2.58 -30.72 -2.12
CA ILE A 77 2.57 -30.02 -3.41
C ILE A 77 3.27 -30.91 -4.46
N PRO A 78 2.65 -31.17 -5.63
CA PRO A 78 3.27 -31.97 -6.68
C PRO A 78 4.61 -31.38 -7.17
N ALA A 79 5.60 -32.24 -7.43
CA ALA A 79 6.96 -31.81 -7.81
C ALA A 79 7.03 -30.97 -9.11
N ASN A 80 6.06 -31.14 -10.01
CA ASN A 80 5.95 -30.38 -11.27
C ASN A 80 4.76 -29.42 -11.26
N ALA A 81 4.32 -29.00 -10.07
CA ALA A 81 3.17 -28.15 -9.94
C ALA A 81 3.38 -26.78 -10.59
N TYR A 82 2.31 -26.24 -11.16
CA TYR A 82 2.25 -24.87 -11.65
C TYR A 82 1.31 -24.05 -10.78
N ALA A 83 1.72 -22.84 -10.45
CA ALA A 83 0.87 -21.84 -9.83
C ALA A 83 0.25 -20.98 -10.94
N ARG A 84 -1.08 -20.99 -11.05
CA ARG A 84 -1.84 -20.13 -11.98
C ARG A 84 -2.64 -19.10 -11.20
N VAL A 85 -2.68 -17.86 -11.68
CA VAL A 85 -3.45 -16.79 -11.01
C VAL A 85 -4.93 -17.19 -10.91
N ALA A 86 -5.46 -17.17 -9.68
CA ALA A 86 -6.86 -17.42 -9.37
C ALA A 86 -7.55 -16.13 -8.89
N GLU A 87 -6.87 -15.36 -8.04
CA GLU A 87 -7.35 -14.07 -7.55
C GLU A 87 -6.15 -13.12 -7.40
N ILE A 88 -6.24 -11.93 -7.99
CA ILE A 88 -5.27 -10.86 -7.75
C ILE A 88 -5.74 -10.07 -6.54
N ALA A 89 -4.91 -10.00 -5.51
CA ALA A 89 -5.13 -9.05 -4.43
C ALA A 89 -4.81 -7.65 -4.93
N VAL A 90 -5.73 -6.72 -4.69
CA VAL A 90 -5.46 -5.30 -4.91
C VAL A 90 -4.95 -4.75 -3.59
N ASP A 91 -3.68 -4.35 -3.58
CA ASP A 91 -3.10 -3.63 -2.45
C ASP A 91 -3.43 -2.15 -2.59
N TYR A 92 -4.52 -1.71 -1.96
CA TYR A 92 -4.88 -0.30 -1.87
C TYR A 92 -4.06 0.36 -0.76
N LYS A 93 -2.76 0.51 -1.00
CA LYS A 93 -1.87 1.24 -0.11
C LYS A 93 -1.73 2.69 -0.55
N LEU A 94 -2.00 3.63 0.36
CA LEU A 94 -1.80 5.05 0.14
C LEU A 94 -0.44 5.46 0.72
N VAL A 95 0.49 5.89 -0.14
CA VAL A 95 1.81 6.38 0.28
C VAL A 95 1.70 7.86 0.61
N LEU A 96 2.03 8.22 1.85
CA LEU A 96 1.92 9.56 2.41
C LEU A 96 3.30 10.08 2.80
N ALA A 97 3.71 11.21 2.23
CA ALA A 97 4.94 11.89 2.67
C ALA A 97 4.67 12.74 3.92
N ARG A 98 5.51 12.55 4.94
CA ARG A 98 5.50 13.36 6.16
C ARG A 98 5.79 14.84 5.86
N PRO A 99 5.23 15.77 6.66
CA PRO A 99 5.62 17.16 6.57
C PRO A 99 7.08 17.35 7.01
N ALA A 100 7.82 18.16 6.25
CA ALA A 100 9.12 18.64 6.68
C ALA A 100 8.98 19.56 7.91
N ILE A 101 10.02 19.61 8.74
CA ILE A 101 10.08 20.54 9.87
C ILE A 101 10.15 21.96 9.33
N ALA A 102 9.13 22.75 9.64
CA ALA A 102 9.07 24.16 9.31
C ALA A 102 9.53 25.01 10.51
N LYS A 103 10.39 26.00 10.25
CA LYS A 103 10.91 26.90 11.28
C LYS A 103 9.77 27.67 11.96
N GLY A 104 9.73 27.63 13.28
CA GLY A 104 8.67 28.26 14.08
C GLY A 104 7.32 27.56 13.98
N LEU A 105 7.31 26.30 13.55
CA LEU A 105 6.17 25.38 13.51
C LEU A 105 6.55 23.96 13.97
N GLU A 106 7.66 23.83 14.70
CA GLU A 106 8.25 22.55 15.08
C GLU A 106 7.30 21.71 15.94
N LYS A 107 6.54 22.37 16.83
CA LYS A 107 5.56 21.71 17.70
C LYS A 107 4.39 21.15 16.89
N GLU A 108 3.90 21.90 15.91
CA GLU A 108 2.80 21.53 15.03
C GLU A 108 3.23 20.41 14.08
N THR A 109 4.44 20.48 13.51
CA THR A 109 5.00 19.38 12.72
C THR A 109 5.14 18.09 13.55
N ALA A 110 5.62 18.19 14.80
CA ALA A 110 5.73 17.04 15.68
C ALA A 110 4.35 16.44 16.02
N LEU A 111 3.36 17.29 16.28
CA LEU A 111 1.98 16.87 16.55
C LEU A 111 1.39 16.11 15.36
N VAL A 112 1.52 16.64 14.14
CA VAL A 112 1.04 15.97 12.92
C VAL A 112 1.72 14.61 12.73
N ASN A 113 3.06 14.56 12.90
CA ASN A 113 3.79 13.29 12.76
C ASN A 113 3.34 12.24 13.78
N SER A 114 3.04 12.63 15.01
CA SER A 114 2.50 11.73 16.03
C SER A 114 1.13 11.15 15.65
N VAL A 115 0.26 11.97 15.05
CA VAL A 115 -1.06 11.49 14.57
C VAL A 115 -0.89 10.54 13.39
N LEU A 116 0.02 10.85 12.46
CA LEU A 116 0.34 9.95 11.35
C LEU A 116 0.85 8.59 11.84
N ASP A 117 1.70 8.57 12.86
CA ASP A 117 2.21 7.33 13.47
C ASP A 117 1.08 6.48 14.06
N GLU A 118 0.12 7.11 14.72
CA GLU A 118 -1.08 6.44 15.24
C GLU A 118 -1.94 5.85 14.12
N LEU A 119 -2.19 6.63 13.05
CA LEU A 119 -2.94 6.15 11.89
C LEU A 119 -2.23 4.98 11.19
N ALA A 120 -0.91 5.01 11.08
CA ALA A 120 -0.14 3.95 10.43
C ALA A 120 -0.11 2.65 11.24
N THR A 121 -0.40 2.73 12.54
CA THR A 121 -0.46 1.56 13.43
C THR A 121 -1.88 1.08 13.70
N ALA A 122 -2.90 1.87 13.35
CA ALA A 122 -4.32 1.54 13.53
C ALA A 122 -4.79 0.49 12.50
N ARG A 123 -4.88 -0.78 12.93
CA ARG A 123 -5.22 -1.92 12.06
C ARG A 123 -6.70 -2.01 11.66
N GLU A 124 -7.59 -1.29 12.35
CA GLU A 124 -9.05 -1.37 12.21
C GLU A 124 -9.65 -0.32 11.28
N THR A 125 -8.84 0.56 10.68
CA THR A 125 -9.34 1.71 9.90
C THR A 125 -9.82 1.34 8.50
N GLY A 126 -9.54 0.12 8.03
CA GLY A 126 -9.84 -0.32 6.66
C GLY A 126 -8.96 0.33 5.58
N PHE A 127 -8.01 1.19 5.95
CA PHE A 127 -7.07 1.85 5.03
C PHE A 127 -5.63 1.41 5.32
N SER A 128 -4.89 1.02 4.28
CA SER A 128 -3.46 0.70 4.37
C SER A 128 -2.66 1.94 3.99
N ILE A 129 -1.87 2.48 4.92
CA ILE A 129 -1.02 3.65 4.65
C ILE A 129 0.47 3.32 4.78
N GLU A 130 1.29 3.90 3.91
CA GLU A 130 2.75 3.93 4.07
C GLU A 130 3.19 5.36 4.39
N LEU A 131 3.97 5.55 5.45
CA LEU A 131 4.58 6.84 5.73
C LEU A 131 6.02 6.85 5.20
N VAL A 132 6.34 7.87 4.41
CA VAL A 132 7.71 8.11 3.90
C VAL A 132 8.25 9.45 4.36
N ASP A 133 9.58 9.56 4.38
CA ASP A 133 10.26 10.79 4.76
C ASP A 133 9.90 11.97 3.83
N PRO A 134 10.03 13.23 4.32
CA PRO A 134 9.83 14.40 3.49
C PRO A 134 10.69 14.37 2.22
N GLY A 135 10.08 14.73 1.08
CA GLY A 135 10.76 14.77 -0.23
C GLY A 135 10.89 13.42 -0.94
N LYS A 136 10.44 12.32 -0.34
CA LYS A 136 10.31 11.03 -1.04
C LYS A 136 9.06 11.01 -1.92
N SER A 137 9.04 10.08 -2.88
CA SER A 137 7.87 9.87 -3.75
C SER A 137 6.69 9.38 -2.90
N ALA A 138 5.53 9.99 -3.07
CA ALA A 138 4.30 9.69 -2.35
C ALA A 138 3.09 10.10 -3.19
N ASP A 139 1.95 9.45 -2.95
CA ASP A 139 0.68 9.74 -3.62
C ASP A 139 0.08 11.06 -3.11
N LEU A 140 0.22 11.31 -1.82
CA LEU A 140 -0.15 12.55 -1.15
C LEU A 140 1.02 13.03 -0.28
N ARG A 141 1.19 14.34 -0.17
CA ARG A 141 2.21 14.95 0.69
C ARG A 141 1.57 15.87 1.70
N PHE A 142 2.09 15.85 2.92
CA PHE A 142 1.68 16.79 3.95
C PHE A 142 2.65 17.95 4.06
N ALA A 143 2.12 19.13 4.35
CA ALA A 143 2.94 20.28 4.75
C ALA A 143 2.29 21.00 5.93
N VAL A 144 3.12 21.42 6.88
CA VAL A 144 2.69 22.28 7.98
C VAL A 144 3.17 23.69 7.67
N MET A 145 2.22 24.57 7.36
CA MET A 145 2.50 25.96 7.00
C MET A 145 1.34 26.86 7.40
N ARG A 146 1.64 28.14 7.59
CA ARG A 146 0.63 29.18 7.79
C ARG A 146 0.00 29.55 6.47
N GLU A 147 -1.27 29.97 6.47
CA GLU A 147 -1.92 30.33 5.21
C GLU A 147 -1.29 31.55 4.54
N ASN A 148 -0.84 32.52 5.34
CA ASN A 148 -0.15 33.70 4.83
C ASN A 148 1.25 33.41 4.25
N ALA A 149 1.80 32.21 4.45
CA ALA A 149 3.04 31.77 3.83
C ALA A 149 2.83 31.32 2.37
N VAL A 150 1.57 31.12 1.94
CA VAL A 150 1.22 30.76 0.57
C VAL A 150 0.85 32.02 -0.22
N PRO A 151 1.63 32.39 -1.25
CA PRO A 151 1.33 33.55 -2.08
C PRO A 151 -0.03 33.42 -2.77
N GLY A 152 -0.85 34.48 -2.71
CA GLY A 152 -2.12 34.56 -3.45
C GLY A 152 -3.37 34.07 -2.71
N VAL A 153 -3.26 33.62 -1.46
CA VAL A 153 -4.43 33.33 -0.61
C VAL A 153 -5.10 34.63 -0.16
N LYS A 154 -6.39 34.81 -0.50
CA LYS A 154 -7.20 35.93 0.03
C LYS A 154 -7.60 35.64 1.48
N ASP A 155 -7.63 36.68 2.32
CA ASP A 155 -7.99 36.60 3.75
C ASP A 155 -7.14 35.61 4.56
N ALA A 156 -5.87 35.46 4.17
CA ALA A 156 -4.96 34.48 4.76
C ALA A 156 -4.69 34.75 6.24
N THR A 157 -4.86 33.72 7.07
CA THR A 157 -4.55 33.79 8.51
C THR A 157 -3.09 33.43 8.82
N ASP A 158 -2.59 33.91 9.96
CA ASP A 158 -1.26 33.54 10.50
C ASP A 158 -1.30 32.21 11.29
N LYS A 159 -2.42 31.47 11.21
CA LYS A 159 -2.59 30.23 11.97
C LYS A 159 -1.87 29.07 11.29
N PRO A 160 -1.23 28.17 12.06
CA PRO A 160 -0.66 26.96 11.50
C PRO A 160 -1.75 26.04 10.97
N ALA A 161 -1.50 25.45 9.80
CA ALA A 161 -2.40 24.50 9.17
C ALA A 161 -1.63 23.31 8.60
N LEU A 162 -2.29 22.15 8.60
CA LEU A 162 -1.88 20.97 7.85
C LEU A 162 -2.49 21.05 6.44
N TRP A 163 -1.64 21.01 5.42
CA TRP A 163 -2.04 21.06 4.02
C TRP A 163 -1.88 19.70 3.37
N PHE A 164 -2.87 19.35 2.55
CA PHE A 164 -2.94 18.13 1.75
C PHE A 164 -2.49 18.47 0.35
N LEU A 165 -1.26 18.13 0.02
CA LEU A 165 -0.63 18.47 -1.25
C LEU A 165 -0.69 17.27 -2.20
N PRO A 166 -0.86 17.52 -3.51
CA PRO A 166 -0.80 16.45 -4.51
C PRO A 166 0.59 15.80 -4.56
N ALA A 167 0.72 14.71 -5.29
CA ALA A 167 2.00 14.00 -5.48
C ALA A 167 3.15 14.89 -5.98
N SER A 168 2.86 16.01 -6.66
CA SER A 168 3.88 16.99 -7.09
C SER A 168 4.45 17.80 -5.92
N GLY A 169 3.66 17.99 -4.85
CA GLY A 169 4.00 18.84 -3.71
C GLY A 169 3.73 20.32 -3.95
N ASP A 170 3.09 20.69 -5.07
CA ASP A 170 2.81 22.07 -5.39
C ASP A 170 1.53 22.56 -4.71
N VAL A 171 1.59 23.80 -4.23
CA VAL A 171 0.40 24.57 -3.85
C VAL A 171 -0.02 25.38 -5.07
N SER A 172 -1.02 24.89 -5.81
CA SER A 172 -1.63 25.64 -6.92
C SER A 172 -2.92 26.28 -6.44
N LEU A 173 -3.06 27.60 -6.66
CA LEU A 173 -4.30 28.36 -6.47
C LEU A 173 -5.03 28.67 -7.79
N LYS A 174 -4.60 28.03 -8.90
CA LYS A 174 -5.23 28.23 -10.21
C LYS A 174 -6.70 27.79 -10.16
N GLU A 175 -7.57 28.57 -10.79
CA GLU A 175 -9.01 28.33 -10.89
C GLU A 175 -9.75 28.23 -9.54
N GLY A 176 -9.22 28.84 -8.48
CA GLY A 176 -9.86 28.82 -7.16
C GLY A 176 -9.67 27.50 -6.40
N GLY A 177 -8.86 26.57 -6.90
CA GLY A 177 -8.46 25.39 -6.17
C GLY A 177 -7.56 25.77 -5.00
N LYS A 178 -8.04 25.72 -3.77
CA LYS A 178 -7.19 25.74 -2.58
C LYS A 178 -6.98 24.27 -2.17
N PRO A 179 -5.73 23.77 -2.05
CA PRO A 179 -5.53 22.43 -1.52
C PRO A 179 -6.22 22.31 -0.16
N PRO A 180 -6.83 21.14 0.17
CA PRO A 180 -7.49 20.96 1.45
C PRO A 180 -6.52 21.26 2.60
N LEU A 181 -7.03 21.91 3.65
CA LEU A 181 -6.26 22.14 4.86
C LEU A 181 -7.09 21.93 6.12
N ILE A 182 -6.41 21.61 7.20
CA ILE A 182 -6.95 21.53 8.55
C ILE A 182 -6.19 22.56 9.41
N ILE A 183 -6.91 23.49 10.03
CA ILE A 183 -6.32 24.43 10.98
C ILE A 183 -5.91 23.67 12.23
N ILE A 184 -4.65 23.79 12.63
CA ILE A 184 -4.11 23.09 13.80
C ILE A 184 -4.46 23.90 15.05
N HIS A 185 -5.29 23.32 15.92
CA HIS A 185 -5.72 23.93 17.17
C HIS A 185 -5.18 23.16 18.38
N ASP A 186 -5.61 21.91 18.51
CA ASP A 186 -5.20 20.94 19.53
C ASP A 186 -5.26 19.52 18.92
N ARG A 187 -4.78 18.52 19.67
CA ARG A 187 -4.70 17.12 19.20
C ARG A 187 -6.06 16.51 18.86
N HIS A 188 -7.11 16.85 19.61
CA HIS A 188 -8.42 16.21 19.44
C HIS A 188 -9.03 16.57 18.08
N LYS A 189 -8.94 17.83 17.66
CA LYS A 189 -9.47 18.25 16.35
C LYS A 189 -8.71 17.69 15.14
N LEU A 190 -7.46 17.28 15.30
CA LEU A 190 -6.69 16.61 14.25
C LEU A 190 -7.10 15.15 14.08
N ALA A 191 -7.45 14.47 15.18
CA ALA A 191 -7.95 13.10 15.16
C ALA A 191 -9.39 12.99 14.64
N ASP A 192 -10.24 14.00 14.90
CA ASP A 192 -11.64 14.02 14.42
C ASP A 192 -11.77 14.34 12.91
N ALA A 193 -10.70 14.84 12.29
CA ALA A 193 -10.67 15.25 10.88
C ALA A 193 -10.11 14.18 9.92
N THR A 194 -9.80 13.00 10.45
CA THR A 194 -9.28 11.81 9.76
C THR A 194 -10.24 10.65 9.91
#